data_AF-A0A1I3HDI5-F1
#
_entry.id   AF-A0A1I3HDI5-F1
#
_cell.length_a   1.000
_cell.length_b   1.000
_cell.length_c   1.000
_cell.angle_alpha   90.00
_cell.angle_beta   90.00
_cell.angle_gamma   90.00
#
_symmetry.space_group_name_H-M   'P 1'
#
loop_
_entity.id
_entity.type
_entity.pdbx_description
1 polymer ?
#
loop_
_entity_poly.entity_id
_entity_poly.type
_entity_poly.pdbx_seq_one_letter_code
_entity_poly.pdbx_strand_id
1 'polypeptide(L)'
;MPFWIEALVAFFLLVGCSFALIGAIGLYRLPDFFTRLHGPTKATTLGVGSMVVASMIFFGNHEEGLSLHELLIVMFLFITAPVSAHMLAKSAMQEKVKLVRRTRGRPWES
;
A
#
# COMPACT_ATOMS: atom_id res chain seq x y z
N MET A 1 -4.27 27.56 10.01
CA MET A 1 -3.71 26.33 10.61
C MET A 1 -2.51 26.69 11.47
N PRO A 2 -2.35 26.12 12.67
CA PRO A 2 -1.10 26.24 13.41
C PRO A 2 0.04 25.48 12.70
N PHE A 3 1.25 26.05 12.71
CA PHE A 3 2.44 25.50 12.03
C PHE A 3 2.74 24.03 12.36
N TRP A 4 2.51 23.61 13.61
CA TRP A 4 2.71 22.22 14.02
C TRP A 4 1.82 21.21 13.29
N ILE A 5 0.61 21.61 12.89
CA ILE A 5 -0.30 20.75 12.12
C ILE A 5 0.19 20.62 10.68
N GLU A 6 0.65 21.71 10.07
CA GLU A 6 1.24 21.69 8.73
C GLU A 6 2.48 20.78 8.68
N ALA A 7 3.35 20.87 9.70
CA ALA A 7 4.50 19.99 9.84
C ALA A 7 4.10 18.51 9.98
N LEU A 8 3.04 18.23 10.73
CA LEU A 8 2.52 16.86 10.91
C LEU A 8 1.93 16.30 9.60
N VAL A 9 1.12 17.09 8.88
CA VAL A 9 0.57 16.71 7.57
C VAL A 9 1.71 16.44 6.58
N ALA A 10 2.69 17.34 6.49
CA ALA A 10 3.85 17.17 5.62
C ALA A 10 4.64 15.90 5.96
N PHE A 11 4.84 15.60 7.26
CA PHE A 11 5.49 14.37 7.70
C PHE A 11 4.74 13.12 7.21
N PHE A 12 3.41 13.05 7.40
CA PHE A 12 2.62 11.91 6.93
C PHE A 12 2.62 11.76 5.40
N LEU A 13 2.59 12.88 4.66
CA LEU A 13 2.71 12.86 3.19
C LEU A 13 4.08 12.34 2.73
N LEU A 14 5.16 12.79 3.36
CA LEU A 14 6.52 12.33 3.04
C LEU A 14 6.69 10.84 3.35
N VAL A 15 6.16 10.37 4.48
CA VAL A 15 6.12 8.94 4.82
C VAL A 15 5.34 8.17 3.77
N GLY A 16 4.15 8.66 3.38
CA GLY A 16 3.32 8.04 2.36
C GLY A 16 4.01 7.88 1.02
N CYS A 17 4.61 8.96 0.53
CA CYS A 17 5.40 8.97 -0.71
C CYS A 17 6.62 8.05 -0.62
N SER A 18 7.30 8.02 0.52
CA SER A 18 8.45 7.13 0.73
C SER A 18 8.04 5.66 0.65
N PHE A 19 6.93 5.27 1.28
CA PHE A 19 6.42 3.89 1.20
C PHE A 19 5.93 3.52 -0.20
N ALA A 20 5.29 4.45 -0.91
CA ALA A 20 4.92 4.25 -2.30
C ALA A 20 6.15 3.99 -3.20
N LEU A 21 7.21 4.80 -3.02
CA LEU A 21 8.47 4.63 -3.74
C LEU A 21 9.15 3.32 -3.39
N ILE A 22 9.26 2.98 -2.10
CA ILE A 22 9.84 1.71 -1.64
C ILE A 22 9.05 0.52 -2.20
N GLY A 23 7.72 0.59 -2.24
CA GLY A 23 6.89 -0.45 -2.82
C GLY A 23 7.10 -0.62 -4.32
N ALA A 24 7.23 0.49 -5.07
CA ALA A 24 7.55 0.47 -6.50
C ALA A 24 8.94 -0.12 -6.75
N ILE A 25 9.96 0.28 -5.98
CA ILE A 25 11.31 -0.28 -6.04
C ILE A 25 11.28 -1.76 -5.67
N GLY A 26 10.53 -2.15 -4.64
CA GLY A 26 10.35 -3.55 -4.24
C GLY A 26 9.73 -4.39 -5.35
N LEU A 27 8.72 -3.85 -6.04
CA LEU A 27 8.10 -4.51 -7.19
C LEU A 27 9.06 -4.68 -8.37
N TYR A 28 9.98 -3.73 -8.60
CA TYR A 28 10.98 -3.83 -9.67
C TYR A 28 12.17 -4.73 -9.30
N ARG A 29 12.65 -4.66 -8.05
CA ARG A 29 13.93 -5.25 -7.62
C ARG A 29 13.80 -6.66 -7.05
N LEU A 30 12.63 -7.04 -6.52
CA LEU A 30 12.47 -8.35 -5.88
C LEU A 30 12.43 -9.49 -6.91
N PRO A 31 13.10 -10.61 -6.64
CA PRO A 31 13.40 -11.62 -7.65
C PRO A 31 12.21 -12.51 -8.04
N ASP A 32 11.23 -12.66 -7.15
CA ASP A 32 10.19 -13.68 -7.25
C ASP A 32 8.79 -13.05 -7.16
N PHE A 33 7.80 -13.58 -7.89
CA PHE A 33 6.43 -13.08 -7.90
C PHE A 33 5.85 -12.88 -6.49
N PHE A 34 5.97 -13.88 -5.62
CA PHE A 34 5.42 -13.78 -4.26
C PHE A 34 6.16 -12.74 -3.43
N THR A 35 7.48 -12.64 -3.59
CA THR A 35 8.26 -11.59 -2.92
C THR A 35 7.91 -10.20 -3.43
N ARG A 36 7.71 -10.05 -4.75
CA ARG A 36 7.30 -8.79 -5.39
C ARG A 36 5.95 -8.34 -4.89
N LEU A 37 5.02 -9.26 -4.62
CA LEU A 37 3.68 -8.95 -4.12
C LEU A 37 3.71 -8.19 -2.77
N HIS A 38 4.71 -8.43 -1.92
CA HIS A 38 4.87 -7.68 -0.66
C HIS A 38 5.15 -6.18 -0.89
N GLY A 39 5.79 -5.81 -2.00
CA GLY A 39 6.11 -4.41 -2.32
C GLY A 39 4.86 -3.55 -2.45
N PRO A 40 3.97 -3.85 -3.43
CA PRO A 40 2.69 -3.18 -3.59
C PRO A 40 1.82 -3.25 -2.33
N THR A 41 1.76 -4.38 -1.63
CA THR A 41 0.94 -4.48 -0.41
C THR A 41 1.40 -3.51 0.69
N LYS A 42 2.72 -3.36 0.90
CA LYS A 42 3.26 -2.38 1.87
C LYS A 42 3.03 -0.94 1.44
N ALA A 43 3.16 -0.64 0.14
CA ALA A 43 2.85 0.68 -0.39
C ALA A 43 1.38 1.05 -0.18
N THR A 44 0.45 0.13 -0.39
CA THR A 44 -0.96 0.43 -0.19
C THR A 44 -1.32 0.58 1.28
N THR A 45 -0.88 -0.31 2.17
CA THR A 45 -1.28 -0.24 3.58
C THR A 45 -0.65 0.93 4.33
N LEU A 46 0.66 1.11 4.22
CA LEU A 46 1.38 2.17 4.93
C LEU A 46 1.42 3.48 4.14
N GLY A 47 1.57 3.41 2.81
CA GLY A 47 1.64 4.59 1.96
C GLY A 47 0.30 5.30 1.86
N VAL A 48 -0.74 4.60 1.42
CA VAL A 48 -2.10 5.20 1.34
C VAL A 48 -2.65 5.45 2.74
N GLY A 49 -2.41 4.55 3.70
CA GLY A 49 -2.84 4.76 5.09
C GLY A 49 -2.27 6.06 5.71
N SER A 50 -1.00 6.38 5.48
CA SER A 50 -0.43 7.66 5.95
C SER A 50 -0.97 8.87 5.20
N MET A 51 -1.24 8.76 3.89
CA MET A 51 -1.91 9.83 3.13
C MET A 51 -3.32 10.12 3.65
N VAL A 52 -4.07 9.09 4.06
CA VAL A 52 -5.40 9.23 4.67
C VAL A 52 -5.31 9.99 5.98
N VAL A 53 -4.37 9.62 6.85
CA VAL A 53 -4.17 10.32 8.12
C VAL A 53 -3.79 11.78 7.88
N ALA A 54 -2.94 12.06 6.89
CA ALA A 54 -2.61 13.43 6.48
C ALA A 54 -3.86 14.22 6.04
N SER A 55 -4.70 13.61 5.18
CA SER A 55 -5.97 14.21 4.73
C SER A 55 -6.92 14.47 5.91
N MET A 56 -7.11 13.50 6.81
CA MET A 56 -7.97 13.65 7.99
C MET A 56 -7.50 14.81 8.89
N ILE A 57 -6.20 14.98 9.07
CA ILE A 57 -5.64 16.09 9.83
C ILE A 57 -5.84 17.42 9.10
N PHE A 58 -5.63 17.46 7.78
CA PHE A 58 -5.75 18.68 6.98
C PHE A 58 -7.20 19.18 6.88
N PHE A 59 -8.13 18.30 6.53
CA PHE A 59 -9.55 18.60 6.38
C PHE A 59 -10.28 18.69 7.72
N GLY A 60 -9.86 17.95 8.75
CA GLY A 60 -10.45 18.07 10.08
C GLY A 60 -10.27 19.46 10.71
N ASN A 61 -9.32 20.26 10.21
CA ASN A 61 -9.14 21.63 10.65
C ASN A 61 -9.71 22.68 9.65
N HIS A 62 -10.01 22.30 8.40
CA HIS A 62 -10.71 23.18 7.45
C HIS A 62 -12.21 22.95 7.58
N GLU A 63 -13.03 24.01 7.56
CA GLU A 63 -14.49 23.92 7.78
C GLU A 63 -15.24 23.10 6.72
N GLU A 64 -14.57 22.58 5.69
CA GLU A 64 -15.15 21.78 4.60
C GLU A 64 -15.40 20.30 4.96
N GLY A 65 -14.92 19.83 6.11
CA GLY A 65 -15.14 18.45 6.56
C GLY A 65 -14.46 17.40 5.66
N LEU A 66 -14.52 16.13 6.07
CA LEU A 66 -13.99 15.04 5.27
C LEU A 66 -14.84 14.85 4.01
N SER A 67 -14.25 15.09 2.84
CA SER A 67 -14.93 14.79 1.57
C SER A 67 -15.20 13.28 1.50
N LEU A 68 -16.49 12.92 1.39
CA LEU A 68 -16.93 11.53 1.23
C LEU A 68 -16.18 10.80 0.10
N HIS A 69 -15.75 11.55 -0.91
CA HIS A 69 -15.00 11.02 -2.05
C HIS A 69 -13.64 10.43 -1.64
N GLU A 70 -12.89 11.12 -0.79
CA GLU A 70 -11.57 10.64 -0.33
C GLU A 70 -11.70 9.38 0.52
N LEU A 71 -12.68 9.36 1.42
CA LEU A 71 -12.98 8.19 2.24
C LEU A 71 -13.37 6.99 1.36
N LEU A 72 -14.19 7.20 0.32
CA LEU A 72 -14.60 6.17 -0.62
C LEU A 72 -13.42 5.62 -1.42
N ILE A 73 -12.54 6.48 -1.94
CA ILE A 73 -11.34 6.05 -2.68
C ILE A 73 -10.47 5.14 -1.80
N VAL A 74 -10.24 5.56 -0.56
CA VAL A 74 -9.37 4.86 0.38
C VAL A 74 -9.98 3.53 0.79
N MET A 75 -11.27 3.53 1.15
CA MET A 75 -11.99 2.32 1.50
C MET A 75 -11.99 1.32 0.34
N PHE A 76 -12.27 1.80 -0.88
CA PHE A 76 -12.25 0.98 -2.08
C PHE A 76 -10.86 0.40 -2.31
N LEU A 77 -9.81 1.22 -2.30
CA LEU A 77 -8.44 0.76 -2.52
C LEU A 77 -7.98 -0.21 -1.43
N PHE A 78 -8.36 0.02 -0.18
CA PHE A 78 -8.03 -0.83 0.95
C PHE A 78 -8.73 -2.20 0.90
N ILE A 79 -9.93 -2.28 0.32
CA ILE A 79 -10.62 -3.56 0.09
C ILE A 79 -10.07 -4.25 -1.17
N THR A 80 -9.92 -3.51 -2.27
CA THR A 80 -9.49 -4.05 -3.56
C THR A 80 -8.06 -4.58 -3.49
N ALA A 81 -7.12 -3.87 -2.86
CA ALA A 81 -5.72 -4.28 -2.82
C ALA A 81 -5.48 -5.67 -2.18
N PRO A 82 -5.97 -6.00 -0.97
CA PRO A 82 -5.79 -7.33 -0.37
C PRO A 82 -6.56 -8.41 -1.12
N VAL A 83 -7.75 -8.11 -1.65
CA VAL A 83 -8.53 -9.06 -2.46
C VAL A 83 -7.78 -9.40 -3.75
N SER A 84 -7.29 -8.39 -4.48
CA SER A 84 -6.48 -8.58 -5.68
C SER A 84 -5.18 -9.32 -5.37
N ALA A 85 -4.48 -8.98 -4.28
CA ALA A 85 -3.27 -9.69 -3.89
C ALA A 85 -3.54 -11.16 -3.56
N HIS A 86 -4.63 -11.47 -2.86
CA HIS A 86 -5.03 -12.84 -2.56
C HIS A 86 -5.38 -13.63 -3.82
N MET A 87 -6.16 -13.05 -4.73
CA MET A 87 -6.51 -13.68 -6.01
C MET A 87 -5.27 -13.92 -6.88
N LEU A 88 -4.36 -12.94 -6.97
CA LEU A 88 -3.09 -13.06 -7.68
C LEU A 88 -2.22 -14.17 -7.10
N ALA A 89 -2.09 -14.25 -5.77
CA ALA A 89 -1.34 -15.30 -5.11
C ALA A 89 -1.96 -16.69 -5.39
N LYS A 90 -3.29 -16.82 -5.29
CA LYS A 90 -3.99 -18.07 -5.58
C LYS A 90 -3.79 -18.52 -7.03
N SER A 91 -3.94 -17.61 -7.98
CA SER A 91 -3.72 -17.89 -9.41
C SER A 91 -2.27 -18.29 -9.68
N ALA A 92 -1.29 -17.59 -9.10
CA ALA A 92 0.13 -17.92 -9.26
C ALA A 92 0.50 -19.29 -8.67
N MET A 93 -0.16 -19.71 -7.58
CA MET A 93 -0.01 -21.07 -7.03
C MET A 93 -0.58 -22.14 -7.96
N GLN A 94 -1.74 -21.89 -8.56
CA GLN A 94 -2.36 -22.82 -9.52
C GLN A 94 -1.53 -22.95 -10.80
N GLU A 95 -0.98 -21.85 -11.29
CA GLU A 95 -0.09 -21.82 -12.46
C GLU A 95 1.31 -22.37 -12.17
N LYS A 96 1.66 -22.57 -10.89
CA LYS A 96 2.99 -23.00 -10.44
C LYS A 96 4.10 -22.12 -11.01
N VAL A 97 3.91 -20.80 -10.90
CA VAL A 97 4.86 -19.80 -11.39
C VAL A 97 6.27 -20.14 -10.92
N LYS A 98 7.24 -20.09 -11.84
CA LYS A 98 8.62 -20.46 -11.56
C LYS A 98 9.18 -19.59 -10.45
N LEU A 99 9.55 -20.22 -9.34
CA LEU A 99 10.25 -19.57 -8.24
C LEU A 99 11.74 -19.45 -8.57
N VAL A 100 12.37 -18.38 -8.10
CA VAL A 100 13.82 -18.22 -8.25
C VAL A 100 14.52 -19.19 -7.30
N ARG A 101 15.61 -19.85 -7.74
CA ARG A 101 16.35 -20.81 -6.90
C ARG A 101 16.86 -20.25 -5.55
N ARG A 102 16.93 -18.92 -5.41
CA ARG A 102 17.34 -18.21 -4.19
C ARG A 102 16.19 -18.02 -3.18
N THR A 103 14.92 -18.16 -3.57
CA THR A 103 13.76 -18.07 -2.67
C THR A 103 13.42 -19.45 -2.11
N ARG A 104 13.01 -19.49 -0.83
CA ARG A 104 12.60 -20.71 -0.11
C ARG A 104 11.09 -20.71 0.09
N GLY A 105 10.48 -21.89 0.05
CA GLY A 105 9.04 -22.10 0.21
C GLY A 105 8.39 -22.55 -1.10
N ARG A 106 7.61 -23.62 -1.05
CA ARG A 106 6.77 -24.10 -2.15
C ARG A 106 5.33 -24.08 -1.67
N PRO A 107 4.57 -23.01 -1.97
CA PRO A 107 3.24 -22.79 -1.40
C PRO A 107 2.22 -23.91 -1.69
N TRP A 108 2.49 -24.74 -2.69
CA TRP A 108 1.63 -25.86 -3.13
C TRP A 108 2.01 -27.21 -2.51
N GLU A 109 3.07 -27.30 -1.72
CA GLU A 109 3.47 -28.54 -1.03
C GLU A 109 2.90 -28.64 0.40
N SER A 110 1.94 -27.77 0.74
CA SER A 110 1.26 -27.72 2.04
C SER A 110 -0.11 -28.42 2.00
#